data_AF-A0A7R9G7Y4-F1
#
_entry.id   AF-A0A7R9G7Y4-F1
#
_cell.length_a   1.000
_cell.length_b   1.000
_cell.length_c   1.000
_cell.angle_alpha   90.00
_cell.angle_beta   90.00
_cell.angle_gamma   90.00
#
_symmetry.space_group_name_H-M   'P 1'
#
loop_
_entity.id
_entity.type
_entity.pdbx_description
1 polymer ?
#
loop_
_entity_poly.entity_id
_entity_poly.type
_entity_poly.pdbx_seq_one_letter_code
_entity_poly.pdbx_strand_id
1 'polypeptide(L)'
;YFPEGFLALQHAVSSSLTEYFNKDKKVIPTVQLQRFPYPAYYDDPLLPALVLFVAIVIMLSFSYTSIYVVKSITLEKEHQLKVGRTLALPVVVSTWAAKELPSTITPETALREQQCYLYLAVPPSSPPYSNVHMRTAVKHHVAGTVKRAEAMKIMGLPNWLHWVAWFLENFVLLLFSVTLMVILMKVRWFRGSNLAVFTLTDSSVLFVFLVLYITVSICFCFMVSVFFTRANIAATVAGLGWFILYAPYLFMQFNYSGITTTSKMMACLFSNTAMSYGFQLLLMHEGTGEVFFWERVW
;
A
#
# COMPACT_ATOMS: atom_id res chain seq x y z
N TYR A 1 15.13 6.26 -44.59
CA TYR A 1 16.31 6.02 -45.46
C TYR A 1 16.03 5.26 -46.76
N PHE A 2 15.59 3.99 -46.75
CA PHE A 2 15.31 3.27 -48.01
C PHE A 2 14.10 3.84 -48.76
N PRO A 3 12.90 3.96 -48.15
CA PRO A 3 11.74 4.56 -48.82
C PRO A 3 11.93 6.05 -49.14
N GLU A 4 12.87 6.73 -48.46
CA GLU A 4 13.21 8.13 -48.70
C GLU A 4 14.25 8.30 -49.83
N GLY A 5 14.69 7.22 -50.49
CA GLY A 5 15.60 7.28 -51.63
C GLY A 5 17.07 7.59 -51.30
N PHE A 6 17.39 7.96 -50.06
CA PHE A 6 18.75 8.29 -49.63
C PHE A 6 19.76 7.16 -49.91
N LEU A 7 19.37 5.90 -49.66
CA LEU A 7 20.21 4.74 -49.93
C LEU A 7 20.53 4.56 -51.42
N ALA A 8 19.59 4.90 -52.31
CA ALA A 8 19.82 4.84 -53.75
C ALA A 8 20.80 5.93 -54.21
N LEU A 9 20.65 7.16 -53.68
CA LEU A 9 21.60 8.25 -53.91
C LEU A 9 23.00 7.92 -53.37
N GLN A 10 23.08 7.39 -52.14
CA GLN A 10 24.34 6.96 -51.54
C GLN A 10 25.01 5.87 -52.38
N HIS A 11 24.26 4.88 -52.85
CA HIS A 11 24.78 3.83 -53.72
C HIS A 11 25.25 4.39 -55.07
N ALA A 12 24.47 5.28 -55.70
CA ALA A 12 24.81 5.89 -56.98
C ALA A 12 26.10 6.73 -56.89
N VAL A 13 26.21 7.59 -55.87
CA VAL A 13 27.40 8.43 -55.64
C VAL A 13 28.63 7.57 -55.30
N SER A 14 28.46 6.57 -54.44
CA SER A 14 29.55 5.65 -54.07
C SER A 14 30.02 4.83 -55.28
N SER A 15 29.09 4.37 -56.12
CA SER A 15 29.40 3.65 -57.36
C SER A 15 30.13 4.55 -58.35
N SER A 16 29.66 5.78 -58.59
CA SER A 16 30.31 6.72 -59.51
C SER A 16 31.71 7.14 -59.05
N LEU A 17 31.89 7.33 -57.74
CA LEU A 17 33.19 7.68 -57.16
C LEU A 17 34.17 6.50 -57.27
N THR A 18 33.70 5.29 -57.02
CA THR A 18 34.49 4.06 -57.18
C THR A 18 34.93 3.90 -58.63
N GLU A 19 34.02 4.12 -59.60
CA GLU A 19 34.35 4.07 -61.02
C GLU A 19 35.41 5.12 -61.41
N TYR A 20 35.30 6.34 -60.88
CA TYR A 20 36.27 7.41 -61.14
C TYR A 20 37.70 7.07 -60.65
N PHE A 21 37.84 6.45 -59.48
CA PHE A 21 39.15 6.10 -58.91
C PHE A 21 39.67 4.71 -59.33
N ASN A 22 38.83 3.86 -59.92
CA ASN A 22 39.16 2.48 -60.30
C ASN A 22 39.93 2.43 -61.63
N LYS A 23 41.25 2.63 -61.57
CA LYS A 23 42.17 2.58 -62.72
C LYS A 23 42.23 1.21 -63.43
N ASP A 24 41.88 0.13 -62.73
CA ASP A 24 42.02 -1.27 -63.19
C ASP A 24 40.78 -1.83 -63.91
N LYS A 25 39.73 -1.03 -64.15
CA LYS A 25 38.47 -1.43 -64.82
C LYS A 25 37.83 -2.72 -64.26
N LYS A 26 37.99 -3.00 -62.97
CA LYS A 26 37.32 -4.14 -62.33
C LYS A 26 35.81 -3.92 -62.29
N VAL A 27 35.05 -4.96 -62.64
CA VAL A 27 33.58 -4.98 -62.58
C VAL A 27 33.12 -4.72 -61.15
N ILE A 28 32.25 -3.73 -60.98
CA ILE A 28 31.65 -3.38 -59.68
C ILE A 28 30.60 -4.45 -59.35
N PRO A 29 30.67 -5.12 -58.18
CA PRO A 29 29.69 -6.14 -57.81
C PRO A 29 28.31 -5.52 -57.55
N THR A 30 27.25 -6.24 -57.91
CA THR A 30 25.87 -5.84 -57.62
C THR A 30 25.60 -5.96 -56.12
N VAL A 31 25.36 -4.83 -55.45
CA VAL A 31 25.04 -4.78 -54.02
C VAL A 31 23.53 -4.91 -53.84
N GLN A 32 23.09 -5.92 -53.10
CA GLN A 32 21.69 -6.09 -52.72
C GLN A 32 21.51 -5.74 -51.24
N LEU A 33 20.43 -5.02 -50.95
CA LEU A 33 20.05 -4.71 -49.58
C LEU A 33 19.21 -5.85 -49.02
N GLN A 34 19.64 -6.41 -47.90
CA GLN A 34 18.87 -7.36 -47.11
C GLN A 34 18.74 -6.82 -45.69
N ARG A 35 17.51 -6.79 -45.18
CA ARG A 35 17.31 -6.52 -43.75
C ARG A 35 17.84 -7.71 -42.96
N PHE A 36 18.52 -7.44 -41.85
CA PHE A 36 18.88 -8.51 -40.93
C PHE A 36 17.59 -9.22 -40.47
N PRO A 37 17.56 -10.56 -40.50
CA PRO A 37 16.39 -11.30 -40.03
C PRO A 37 16.16 -11.00 -38.55
N TYR A 38 14.94 -10.62 -38.19
CA TYR A 38 14.58 -10.47 -36.79
C TYR A 38 14.38 -11.85 -36.16
N PRO A 39 14.79 -12.05 -34.89
CA PRO A 39 14.42 -13.24 -34.16
C PRO A 39 12.90 -13.36 -34.04
N ALA A 40 12.39 -14.55 -33.75
CA ALA A 40 10.97 -14.74 -33.46
C ALA A 40 10.57 -13.83 -32.28
N TYR A 41 9.53 -13.03 -32.47
CA TYR A 41 9.02 -12.11 -31.47
C TYR A 41 7.50 -12.18 -31.45
N TYR A 42 6.91 -12.01 -30.26
CA TYR A 42 5.46 -11.97 -30.08
C TYR A 42 5.00 -10.51 -30.11
N ASP A 43 4.16 -10.17 -31.08
CA ASP A 43 3.57 -8.84 -31.21
C ASP A 43 2.23 -8.78 -30.44
N ASP A 44 2.33 -8.49 -29.14
CA ASP A 44 1.16 -8.35 -28.27
C ASP A 44 0.88 -6.87 -27.96
N PRO A 45 0.02 -6.18 -28.74
CA PRO A 45 -0.29 -4.76 -28.52
C PRO A 45 -1.02 -4.50 -27.20
N LEU A 46 -1.56 -5.55 -26.56
CA LEU A 46 -2.22 -5.48 -25.26
C LEU A 46 -1.24 -5.49 -24.09
N LEU A 47 -0.02 -5.99 -24.28
CA LEU A 47 0.93 -6.20 -23.18
C LEU A 47 1.30 -4.90 -22.45
N PRO A 48 1.61 -3.77 -23.13
CA PRO A 48 1.95 -2.53 -22.44
C PRO A 48 0.77 -1.96 -21.63
N ALA A 49 -0.44 -2.09 -22.16
CA ALA A 49 -1.66 -1.68 -21.47
C ALA A 49 -1.88 -2.55 -20.22
N LEU A 50 -1.72 -3.87 -20.36
CA LEU A 50 -1.94 -4.83 -19.29
C LEU A 50 -0.95 -4.65 -18.14
N VAL A 51 0.32 -4.35 -18.41
CA VAL A 51 1.35 -4.00 -17.40
C VAL A 51 0.89 -2.83 -16.53
N LEU A 52 0.39 -1.76 -17.16
CA LEU A 52 -0.06 -0.57 -16.43
C LEU A 52 -1.36 -0.83 -15.66
N PHE A 53 -2.33 -1.51 -16.28
CA PHE A 53 -3.63 -1.75 -15.68
C PHE A 53 -3.57 -2.69 -14.48
N VAL A 54 -2.80 -3.78 -14.58
CA VAL A 54 -2.68 -4.78 -13.51
C VAL A 54 -2.16 -4.16 -12.22
N ALA A 55 -1.06 -3.40 -12.30
CA ALA A 55 -0.46 -2.77 -11.13
C ALA A 55 -1.39 -1.73 -10.48
N ILE A 56 -2.06 -0.90 -11.30
CA ILE A 56 -3.00 0.12 -10.80
C ILE A 56 -4.21 -0.52 -10.13
N VAL A 57 -4.81 -1.57 -10.73
CA VAL A 57 -5.97 -2.26 -10.16
C VAL A 57 -5.64 -2.86 -8.80
N ILE A 58 -4.48 -3.51 -8.67
CA ILE A 58 -4.03 -4.08 -7.40
C ILE A 58 -3.80 -2.98 -6.37
N MET A 59 -3.09 -1.90 -6.75
CA MET A 59 -2.82 -0.77 -5.86
C MET A 59 -4.10 -0.13 -5.32
N LEU A 60 -5.11 0.08 -6.18
CA LEU A 60 -6.40 0.66 -5.79
C LEU A 60 -7.20 -0.29 -4.90
N SER A 61 -7.16 -1.60 -5.19
CA SER A 61 -7.90 -2.61 -4.41
C SER A 61 -7.47 -2.64 -2.94
N PHE A 62 -6.16 -2.54 -2.68
CA PHE A 62 -5.62 -2.55 -1.31
C PHE A 62 -5.58 -1.17 -0.63
N SER A 63 -5.87 -0.09 -1.36
CA SER A 63 -5.87 1.28 -0.81
C SER A 63 -6.89 1.48 0.32
N TYR A 64 -8.11 0.94 0.15
CA TYR A 64 -9.13 1.03 1.18
C TYR A 64 -8.71 0.27 2.45
N THR A 65 -8.14 -0.93 2.26
CA THR A 65 -7.74 -1.78 3.37
C THR A 65 -6.59 -1.17 4.15
N SER A 66 -5.58 -0.60 3.50
CA SER A 66 -4.45 0.04 4.19
C SER A 66 -4.90 1.25 5.03
N ILE A 67 -5.78 2.10 4.49
CA ILE A 67 -6.39 3.21 5.24
C ILE A 67 -7.19 2.68 6.42
N TYR A 68 -7.98 1.63 6.22
CA TYR A 68 -8.78 1.01 7.27
C TYR A 68 -7.90 0.47 8.40
N VAL A 69 -6.82 -0.26 8.09
CA VAL A 69 -5.89 -0.83 9.07
C VAL A 69 -5.20 0.26 9.90
N VAL A 70 -4.67 1.30 9.25
CA VAL A 70 -4.04 2.42 9.99
C VAL A 70 -5.07 3.12 10.87
N LYS A 71 -6.28 3.35 10.35
CA LYS A 71 -7.35 4.01 11.08
C LYS A 71 -7.84 3.17 12.27
N SER A 72 -8.03 1.87 12.12
CA SER A 72 -8.52 1.00 13.21
C SER A 72 -7.52 0.94 14.37
N ILE A 73 -6.23 0.78 14.07
CA ILE A 73 -5.17 0.77 15.07
C ILE A 73 -5.06 2.12 15.79
N THR A 74 -5.09 3.22 15.04
CA THR A 74 -4.97 4.57 15.64
C THR A 74 -6.24 5.01 16.36
N LEU A 75 -7.42 4.55 15.95
CA LEU A 75 -8.66 4.72 16.70
C LEU A 75 -8.59 4.03 18.04
N GLU A 76 -8.15 2.77 18.08
CA GLU A 76 -8.00 2.03 19.33
C GLU A 76 -7.03 2.77 20.26
N LYS A 77 -5.85 3.19 19.76
CA LYS A 77 -4.90 4.01 20.53
C LYS A 77 -5.52 5.31 21.04
N GLU A 78 -6.28 6.02 20.22
CA GLU A 78 -6.94 7.27 20.60
C GLU A 78 -7.97 7.04 21.72
N HIS A 79 -8.71 5.94 21.67
CA HIS A 79 -9.65 5.54 22.72
C HIS A 79 -8.92 5.24 24.04
N GLN A 80 -7.81 4.49 24.00
CA GLN A 80 -7.01 4.20 25.20
C GLN A 80 -6.47 5.48 25.87
N LEU A 81 -6.03 6.46 25.07
CA LEU A 81 -5.57 7.76 25.57
C LEU A 81 -6.69 8.59 26.21
N LYS A 82 -7.89 8.58 25.62
CA LYS A 82 -9.06 9.26 26.18
C LYS A 82 -9.47 8.64 27.50
N VAL A 83 -9.54 7.31 27.60
CA VAL A 83 -9.86 6.60 28.84
C VAL A 83 -8.85 6.93 29.93
N GLY A 84 -7.56 6.91 29.64
CA GLY A 84 -6.51 7.29 30.61
C GLY A 84 -6.67 8.72 31.13
N ARG A 85 -7.01 9.68 30.26
CA ARG A 85 -7.25 11.08 30.66
C ARG A 85 -8.53 11.24 31.50
N THR A 86 -9.59 10.53 31.14
CA THR A 86 -10.85 10.50 31.90
C THR A 86 -10.67 9.87 33.28
N LEU A 87 -9.77 8.89 33.44
CA LEU A 87 -9.41 8.32 34.74
C LEU A 87 -8.51 9.24 35.57
N ALA A 88 -7.61 9.99 34.94
CA ALA A 88 -6.73 10.93 35.63
C ALA A 88 -7.49 12.15 36.20
N LEU A 89 -8.56 12.60 35.53
CA LEU A 89 -9.35 13.77 35.95
C LEU A 89 -9.94 13.62 37.37
N PRO A 90 -10.68 12.56 37.72
CA PRO A 90 -11.17 12.33 39.07
C PRO A 90 -10.06 12.20 40.12
N VAL A 91 -8.95 11.54 39.76
CA VAL A 91 -7.81 11.34 40.67
C VAL A 91 -7.13 12.67 40.97
N VAL A 92 -6.78 13.46 39.94
CA VAL A 92 -6.16 14.77 40.09
C VAL A 92 -7.08 15.71 40.86
N VAL A 93 -8.37 15.76 40.54
CA VAL A 93 -9.37 16.58 41.25
C VAL A 93 -9.50 16.14 42.72
N SER A 94 -9.48 14.84 43.01
CA SER A 94 -9.52 14.34 44.40
C SER A 94 -8.26 14.72 45.20
N THR A 95 -7.09 14.71 44.57
CA THR A 95 -5.82 15.09 45.22
C THR A 95 -5.64 16.60 45.38
N TRP A 96 -6.20 17.41 44.48
CA TRP A 96 -6.22 18.87 44.60
C TRP A 96 -7.17 19.31 45.72
N ALA A 97 -8.39 18.75 45.74
CA ALA A 97 -9.36 19.01 46.80
C ALA A 97 -8.82 18.64 48.20
N ALA A 98 -8.08 17.54 48.33
CA ALA A 98 -7.47 17.15 49.60
C ALA A 98 -6.36 18.10 50.09
N LYS A 99 -5.76 18.91 49.20
CA LYS A 99 -4.61 19.76 49.50
C LYS A 99 -4.99 21.20 49.85
N GLU A 100 -6.19 21.64 49.47
CA GLU A 100 -6.64 23.03 49.61
C GLU A 100 -7.83 23.22 50.57
N LEU A 101 -8.31 22.18 51.27
CA LEU A 101 -9.39 22.35 52.25
C LEU A 101 -8.88 23.03 53.55
N PRO A 102 -9.29 24.29 53.85
CA PRO A 102 -9.16 24.81 55.21
C PRO A 102 -10.11 24.03 56.14
N SER A 103 -9.70 23.81 57.39
CA SER A 103 -10.32 22.92 58.39
C SER A 103 -11.73 23.32 58.88
N THR A 104 -12.46 24.16 58.15
CA THR A 104 -13.70 24.82 58.61
C THR A 104 -14.91 24.67 57.67
N ILE A 105 -14.82 23.83 56.63
CA ILE A 105 -15.90 23.69 55.64
C ILE A 105 -16.75 22.43 55.92
N THR A 106 -18.07 22.60 56.03
CA THR A 106 -19.05 21.53 56.28
C THR A 106 -19.12 20.52 55.12
N PRO A 107 -19.49 19.24 55.38
CA PRO A 107 -19.44 18.18 54.37
C PRO A 107 -20.38 18.38 53.16
N GLU A 108 -21.37 19.27 53.24
CA GLU A 108 -22.30 19.57 52.13
C GLU A 108 -21.69 20.47 51.04
N THR A 109 -20.81 21.41 51.39
CA THR A 109 -20.21 22.34 50.42
C THR A 109 -19.09 21.68 49.60
N ALA A 110 -18.35 20.73 50.18
CA ALA A 110 -17.38 19.89 49.46
C ALA A 110 -18.04 19.00 48.38
N LEU A 111 -19.27 18.53 48.64
CA LEU A 111 -20.06 17.74 47.70
C LEU A 111 -20.58 18.58 46.51
N ARG A 112 -20.85 19.87 46.74
CA ARG A 112 -21.21 20.83 45.67
C ARG A 112 -20.03 21.17 44.77
N GLU A 113 -18.81 21.29 45.30
CA GLU A 113 -17.63 21.52 44.46
C GLU A 113 -17.25 20.30 43.62
N GLN A 114 -17.32 19.08 44.19
CA GLN A 114 -17.18 17.85 43.41
C GLN A 114 -18.27 17.71 42.33
N GLN A 115 -19.48 18.25 42.56
CA GLN A 115 -20.52 18.35 41.54
C GLN A 115 -20.11 19.26 40.37
N CYS A 116 -19.53 20.43 40.64
CA CYS A 116 -19.09 21.38 39.61
C CYS A 116 -18.04 20.81 38.65
N TYR A 117 -17.05 20.05 39.15
CA TYR A 117 -16.04 19.43 38.29
C TYR A 117 -16.59 18.32 37.40
N LEU A 118 -17.62 17.60 37.86
CA LEU A 118 -18.32 16.61 37.04
C LEU A 118 -19.15 17.26 35.92
N TYR A 119 -19.66 18.48 36.15
CA TYR A 119 -20.39 19.28 35.15
C TYR A 119 -19.49 19.85 34.05
N LEU A 120 -18.25 20.25 34.37
CA LEU A 120 -17.28 20.76 33.39
C LEU A 120 -16.81 19.71 32.37
N ALA A 121 -17.01 18.42 32.64
CA ALA A 121 -16.66 17.33 31.73
C ALA A 121 -17.77 17.02 30.69
N VAL A 122 -18.92 17.69 30.76
CA VAL A 122 -20.06 17.46 29.87
C VAL A 122 -20.12 18.56 28.80
N PRO A 123 -20.23 18.22 27.49
CA PRO A 123 -20.40 19.22 26.45
C PRO A 123 -21.71 20.01 26.62
N PRO A 124 -21.74 21.32 26.30
CA PRO A 124 -22.82 22.25 26.70
C PRO A 124 -24.16 22.08 25.97
N SER A 125 -24.37 21.02 25.17
CA SER A 125 -25.52 20.90 24.26
C SER A 125 -26.68 20.02 24.75
N SER A 126 -26.71 19.57 26.01
CA SER A 126 -27.81 18.73 26.54
C SER A 126 -28.75 19.48 27.50
N PRO A 127 -30.09 19.32 27.40
CA PRO A 127 -31.08 19.97 28.26
C PRO A 127 -30.97 19.52 29.74
N PRO A 128 -31.50 20.31 30.70
CA PRO A 128 -31.31 20.09 32.13
C PRO A 128 -32.13 18.89 32.63
N TYR A 129 -31.62 17.68 32.45
CA TYR A 129 -32.17 16.48 33.08
C TYR A 129 -31.55 16.30 34.47
N SER A 130 -32.40 15.93 35.43
CA SER A 130 -32.07 15.52 36.80
C SER A 130 -30.65 14.98 36.96
N ASN A 131 -29.88 15.64 37.84
CA ASN A 131 -28.51 15.31 38.25
C ASN A 131 -28.26 13.81 38.48
N VAL A 132 -29.27 13.05 38.88
CA VAL A 132 -29.17 11.62 39.22
C VAL A 132 -29.04 10.74 37.96
N HIS A 133 -29.82 11.01 36.91
CA HIS A 133 -29.78 10.23 35.67
C HIS A 133 -28.51 10.50 34.86
N MET A 134 -28.04 11.75 34.87
CA MET A 134 -26.78 12.11 34.22
C MET A 134 -25.59 11.45 34.91
N ARG A 135 -25.57 11.40 36.26
CA ARG A 135 -24.55 10.70 37.04
C ARG A 135 -24.54 9.19 36.81
N THR A 136 -25.71 8.56 36.68
CA THR A 136 -25.80 7.12 36.38
C THR A 136 -25.36 6.83 34.94
N ALA A 137 -25.77 7.64 33.97
CA ALA A 137 -25.34 7.50 32.58
C ALA A 137 -23.82 7.67 32.42
N VAL A 138 -23.23 8.68 33.08
CA VAL A 138 -21.77 8.88 33.08
C VAL A 138 -21.06 7.74 33.80
N LYS A 139 -21.56 7.27 34.96
CA LYS A 139 -21.01 6.08 35.64
C LYS A 139 -21.06 4.83 34.77
N HIS A 140 -22.16 4.57 34.07
CA HIS A 140 -22.28 3.41 33.18
C HIS A 140 -21.38 3.53 31.95
N HIS A 141 -21.26 4.73 31.37
CA HIS A 141 -20.37 4.97 30.24
C HIS A 141 -18.88 4.85 30.63
N VAL A 142 -18.51 5.39 31.79
CA VAL A 142 -17.16 5.25 32.36
C VAL A 142 -16.90 3.80 32.75
N ALA A 143 -17.82 3.12 33.44
CA ALA A 143 -17.65 1.71 33.80
C ALA A 143 -17.51 0.80 32.57
N GLY A 144 -18.26 1.05 31.49
CA GLY A 144 -18.15 0.29 30.23
C GLY A 144 -16.83 0.52 29.49
N THR A 145 -16.32 1.76 29.50
CA THR A 145 -15.04 2.10 28.87
C THR A 145 -13.83 1.65 29.70
N VAL A 146 -13.93 1.72 31.03
CA VAL A 146 -12.95 1.19 32.00
C VAL A 146 -12.87 -0.33 31.91
N LYS A 147 -14.01 -1.05 31.80
CA LYS A 147 -13.99 -2.51 31.64
C LYS A 147 -13.20 -2.98 30.42
N ARG A 148 -13.20 -2.20 29.32
CA ARG A 148 -12.45 -2.56 28.09
C ARG A 148 -10.95 -2.28 28.22
N ALA A 149 -10.57 -1.15 28.82
CA ALA A 149 -9.17 -0.79 29.04
C ALA A 149 -8.52 -1.63 30.16
N GLU A 150 -9.27 -1.90 31.23
CA GLU A 150 -8.81 -2.73 32.34
C GLU A 150 -8.83 -4.22 31.98
N ALA A 151 -9.77 -4.73 31.19
CA ALA A 151 -9.72 -6.13 30.73
C ALA A 151 -8.41 -6.47 29.98
N MET A 152 -7.85 -5.51 29.22
CA MET A 152 -6.54 -5.69 28.57
C MET A 152 -5.35 -5.67 29.55
N LYS A 153 -5.43 -4.90 30.65
CA LYS A 153 -4.38 -4.88 31.68
C LYS A 153 -4.51 -6.00 32.72
N ILE A 154 -5.74 -6.45 33.01
CA ILE A 154 -6.04 -7.47 34.03
C ILE A 154 -5.71 -8.89 33.53
N MET A 155 -5.67 -9.13 32.21
CA MET A 155 -5.27 -10.44 31.66
C MET A 155 -3.75 -10.69 31.67
N GLY A 156 -2.90 -9.73 32.07
CA GLY A 156 -1.44 -9.91 32.08
C GLY A 156 -0.85 -10.18 30.69
N LEU A 157 -1.60 -9.87 29.63
CA LEU A 157 -1.23 -10.21 28.26
C LEU A 157 -0.12 -9.24 27.79
N PRO A 158 1.02 -9.74 27.28
CA PRO A 158 2.11 -8.87 26.90
C PRO A 158 1.73 -8.02 25.67
N ASN A 159 2.16 -6.75 25.66
CA ASN A 159 1.81 -5.77 24.61
C ASN A 159 2.12 -6.27 23.19
N TRP A 160 3.16 -7.09 23.00
CA TRP A 160 3.51 -7.68 21.70
C TRP A 160 2.40 -8.60 21.15
N LEU A 161 1.66 -9.29 22.01
CA LEU A 161 0.61 -10.21 21.59
C LEU A 161 -0.58 -9.47 20.98
N HIS A 162 -0.84 -8.24 21.43
CA HIS A 162 -1.84 -7.37 20.82
C HIS A 162 -1.44 -7.00 19.38
N TRP A 163 -0.17 -6.64 19.14
CA TRP A 163 0.32 -6.36 17.78
C TRP A 163 0.26 -7.59 16.87
N VAL A 164 0.57 -8.77 17.41
CA VAL A 164 0.47 -10.03 16.65
C VAL A 164 -0.99 -10.37 16.35
N ALA A 165 -1.93 -10.12 17.26
CA ALA A 165 -3.36 -10.29 16.99
C ALA A 165 -3.83 -9.38 15.85
N TRP A 166 -3.50 -8.09 15.90
CA TRP A 166 -3.78 -7.16 14.80
C TRP A 166 -3.15 -7.62 13.49
N PHE A 167 -1.91 -8.12 13.52
CA PHE A 167 -1.24 -8.63 12.32
C PHE A 167 -1.96 -9.84 11.75
N LEU A 168 -2.32 -10.81 12.59
CA LEU A 168 -2.95 -12.07 12.18
C LEU A 168 -4.36 -11.85 11.64
N GLU A 169 -5.17 -11.01 12.29
CA GLU A 169 -6.51 -10.66 11.82
C GLU A 169 -6.47 -10.04 10.41
N ASN A 170 -5.56 -9.09 10.20
CA ASN A 170 -5.41 -8.44 8.90
C ASN A 170 -4.77 -9.36 7.86
N PHE A 171 -3.84 -10.22 8.26
CA PHE A 171 -3.22 -11.20 7.37
C PHE A 171 -4.25 -12.20 6.83
N VAL A 172 -5.13 -12.74 7.68
CA VAL A 172 -6.18 -13.69 7.25
C VAL A 172 -7.18 -13.02 6.30
N LEU A 173 -7.62 -11.80 6.61
CA LEU A 173 -8.54 -11.03 5.76
C LEU A 173 -7.92 -10.73 4.39
N LEU A 174 -6.65 -10.32 4.36
CA LEU A 174 -5.95 -10.02 3.11
C LEU A 174 -5.58 -11.28 2.32
N LEU A 175 -5.32 -12.41 2.99
CA LEU A 175 -5.05 -13.69 2.32
C LEU A 175 -6.28 -14.17 1.54
N PHE A 176 -7.47 -14.06 2.11
CA PHE A 176 -8.72 -14.35 1.38
C PHE A 176 -8.86 -13.46 0.14
N SER A 177 -8.62 -12.15 0.29
CA SER A 177 -8.64 -11.21 -0.85
C SER A 177 -7.62 -11.57 -1.95
N VAL A 178 -6.39 -11.93 -1.57
CA VAL A 178 -5.34 -12.35 -2.52
C VAL A 178 -5.71 -13.63 -3.26
N THR A 179 -6.29 -14.63 -2.58
CA THR A 179 -6.74 -15.86 -3.26
C THR A 179 -7.78 -15.55 -4.33
N LEU A 180 -8.74 -14.68 -4.03
CA LEU A 180 -9.75 -14.23 -4.98
C LEU A 180 -9.09 -13.48 -6.15
N MET A 181 -8.13 -12.61 -5.88
CA MET A 181 -7.41 -11.85 -6.91
C MET A 181 -6.64 -12.77 -7.88
N VAL A 182 -5.92 -13.78 -7.36
CA VAL A 182 -5.21 -14.77 -8.20
C VAL A 182 -6.20 -15.55 -9.08
N ILE A 183 -7.35 -15.95 -8.52
CA ILE A 183 -8.41 -16.60 -9.30
C ILE A 183 -8.88 -15.66 -10.41
N LEU A 184 -9.21 -14.40 -10.12
CA LEU A 184 -9.65 -13.44 -11.14
C LEU A 184 -8.63 -13.24 -12.27
N MET A 185 -7.34 -13.21 -11.95
CA MET A 185 -6.28 -13.05 -12.95
C MET A 185 -6.08 -14.30 -13.83
N LYS A 186 -6.40 -15.49 -13.30
CA LYS A 186 -6.29 -16.77 -14.01
C LYS A 186 -7.58 -17.19 -14.73
N VAL A 187 -8.72 -16.64 -14.32
CA VAL A 187 -10.02 -16.99 -14.91
C VAL A 187 -10.08 -16.55 -16.37
N ARG A 188 -10.59 -17.46 -17.20
CA ARG A 188 -10.75 -17.28 -18.63
C ARG A 188 -12.06 -16.54 -18.88
N TRP A 189 -11.97 -15.23 -19.10
CA TRP A 189 -13.16 -14.37 -19.22
C TRP A 189 -13.91 -14.56 -20.56
N PHE A 190 -13.18 -14.85 -21.65
CA PHE A 190 -13.75 -14.99 -22.98
C PHE A 190 -13.92 -16.46 -23.38
N ARG A 191 -15.17 -16.86 -23.63
CA ARG A 191 -15.49 -18.16 -24.25
C ARG A 191 -14.94 -18.18 -25.68
N GLY A 192 -13.93 -19.00 -25.93
CA GLY A 192 -13.38 -19.25 -27.27
C GLY A 192 -11.96 -18.74 -27.53
N SER A 193 -11.34 -18.02 -26.59
CA SER A 193 -9.91 -17.68 -26.68
C SER A 193 -9.15 -18.25 -25.46
N ASN A 194 -7.88 -18.61 -25.66
CA ASN A 194 -7.00 -19.07 -24.58
C ASN A 194 -6.42 -17.90 -23.74
N LEU A 195 -6.91 -16.67 -23.93
CA LEU A 195 -6.33 -15.48 -23.30
C LEU A 195 -6.95 -15.23 -21.90
N ALA A 196 -6.17 -15.53 -20.86
CA ALA A 196 -6.32 -14.99 -19.51
C ALA A 196 -5.28 -13.87 -19.31
N VAL A 197 -5.37 -13.11 -18.20
CA VAL A 197 -4.36 -12.08 -17.87
C VAL A 197 -2.96 -12.71 -17.72
N PHE A 198 -2.90 -13.92 -17.14
CA PHE A 198 -1.70 -14.76 -17.10
C PHE A 198 -2.03 -16.18 -17.59
N THR A 199 -1.51 -16.55 -18.76
CA THR A 199 -1.76 -17.85 -19.39
C THR A 199 -0.65 -18.86 -19.10
N LEU A 200 0.61 -18.46 -19.19
CA LEU A 200 1.80 -19.27 -19.12
C LEU A 200 2.33 -19.35 -17.68
N THR A 201 2.39 -18.23 -16.95
CA THR A 201 2.97 -18.16 -15.60
C THR A 201 2.26 -19.07 -14.59
N ASP A 202 3.00 -19.80 -13.75
CA ASP A 202 2.38 -20.66 -12.71
C ASP A 202 1.57 -19.88 -11.66
N SER A 203 0.41 -20.41 -11.28
CA SER A 203 -0.46 -19.81 -10.25
C SER A 203 0.21 -19.71 -8.88
N SER A 204 1.11 -20.65 -8.53
CA SER A 204 1.83 -20.64 -7.25
C SER A 204 2.81 -19.48 -7.12
N VAL A 205 3.49 -19.11 -8.21
CA VAL A 205 4.45 -18.00 -8.22
C VAL A 205 3.71 -16.70 -7.94
N LEU A 206 2.61 -16.47 -8.65
CA LEU A 206 1.74 -15.31 -8.45
C LEU A 206 1.18 -15.24 -7.03
N PHE A 207 0.74 -16.39 -6.49
CA PHE A 207 0.22 -16.46 -5.13
C PHE A 207 1.27 -16.11 -4.08
N VAL A 208 2.47 -16.70 -4.14
CA VAL A 208 3.55 -16.41 -3.20
C VAL A 208 4.02 -14.96 -3.31
N PHE A 209 4.14 -14.44 -4.53
CA PHE A 209 4.49 -13.04 -4.77
C PHE A 209 3.50 -12.07 -4.10
N LEU A 210 2.20 -12.32 -4.25
CA LEU A 210 1.16 -11.50 -3.62
C LEU A 210 1.09 -11.68 -2.09
N VAL A 211 1.38 -12.87 -1.56
CA VAL A 211 1.48 -13.12 -0.12
C VAL A 211 2.63 -12.32 0.51
N LEU A 212 3.78 -12.26 -0.17
CA LEU A 212 4.90 -11.42 0.25
C LEU A 212 4.51 -9.93 0.20
N TYR A 213 3.80 -9.50 -0.84
CA TYR A 213 3.31 -8.13 -0.95
C TYR A 213 2.38 -7.73 0.21
N ILE A 214 1.39 -8.56 0.56
CA ILE A 214 0.49 -8.24 1.69
C ILE A 214 1.25 -8.20 3.01
N THR A 215 2.24 -9.07 3.20
CA THR A 215 3.06 -9.11 4.42
C THR A 215 3.83 -7.81 4.60
N VAL A 216 4.52 -7.35 3.55
CA VAL A 216 5.27 -6.08 3.58
C VAL A 216 4.32 -4.88 3.71
N SER A 217 3.14 -4.93 3.07
CA SER A 217 2.13 -3.87 3.15
C SER A 217 1.56 -3.72 4.56
N ILE A 218 1.29 -4.82 5.25
CA ILE A 218 0.83 -4.81 6.64
C ILE A 218 1.92 -4.21 7.56
N CYS A 219 3.18 -4.62 7.39
CA CYS A 219 4.30 -4.07 8.14
C CYS A 219 4.44 -2.55 7.94
N PHE A 220 4.26 -2.07 6.71
CA PHE A 220 4.25 -0.65 6.40
C PHE A 220 3.08 0.08 7.10
N CYS A 221 1.87 -0.48 7.09
CA CYS A 221 0.72 0.10 7.78
C CYS A 221 0.95 0.19 9.30
N PHE A 222 1.56 -0.84 9.91
CA PHE A 222 1.94 -0.81 11.32
C PHE A 222 2.96 0.29 11.62
N MET A 223 4.01 0.41 10.79
CA MET A 223 5.01 1.46 10.92
C MET A 223 4.36 2.86 10.90
N VAL A 224 3.48 3.12 9.93
CA VAL A 224 2.75 4.40 9.84
C VAL A 224 1.88 4.63 11.08
N SER A 225 1.18 3.61 11.56
CA SER A 225 0.29 3.71 12.73
C SER A 225 1.01 4.12 14.02
N VAL A 226 2.31 3.87 14.14
CA VAL A 226 3.10 4.19 15.35
C VAL A 226 3.33 5.69 15.49
N PHE A 227 3.46 6.43 14.39
CA PHE A 227 3.74 7.87 14.43
C PHE A 227 2.52 8.73 14.78
N PHE A 228 1.30 8.21 14.60
CA PHE A 228 0.07 8.97 14.77
C PHE A 228 -0.73 8.58 16.00
N THR A 229 -1.16 9.59 16.76
CA THR A 229 -2.03 9.44 17.94
C THR A 229 -3.50 9.75 17.66
N ARG A 230 -3.80 10.44 16.55
CA ARG A 230 -5.13 10.86 16.12
C ARG A 230 -5.55 10.07 14.89
N ALA A 231 -6.71 9.43 14.93
CA ALA A 231 -7.13 8.52 13.87
C ALA A 231 -7.42 9.19 12.53
N ASN A 232 -8.11 10.34 12.54
CA ASN A 232 -8.51 11.00 11.29
C ASN A 232 -7.30 11.54 10.51
N ILE A 233 -6.26 12.02 11.21
CA ILE A 233 -5.01 12.48 10.60
C ILE A 233 -4.20 11.28 10.09
N ALA A 234 -4.17 10.19 10.85
CA ALA A 234 -3.49 8.96 10.43
C ALA A 234 -4.10 8.40 9.13
N ALA A 235 -5.43 8.39 9.02
CA ALA A 235 -6.13 7.90 7.84
C ALA A 235 -5.83 8.73 6.58
N THR A 236 -5.79 10.06 6.69
CA THR A 236 -5.46 10.93 5.55
C THR A 236 -4.01 10.77 5.12
N VAL A 237 -3.07 10.70 6.08
CA VAL A 237 -1.64 10.49 5.78
C VAL A 237 -1.39 9.10 5.22
N ALA A 238 -2.05 8.05 5.72
CA ALA A 238 -1.95 6.71 5.17
C ALA A 238 -2.44 6.66 3.72
N GLY A 239 -3.57 7.30 3.41
CA GLY A 239 -4.09 7.38 2.05
C GLY A 239 -3.15 8.12 1.10
N LEU A 240 -2.67 9.30 1.48
CA LEU A 240 -1.72 10.08 0.68
C LEU A 240 -0.39 9.34 0.52
N GLY A 241 0.14 8.77 1.60
CA GLY A 241 1.35 7.98 1.61
C GLY A 241 1.26 6.77 0.68
N TRP A 242 0.11 6.09 0.64
CA TRP A 242 -0.11 4.93 -0.24
C TRP A 242 0.13 5.26 -1.72
N PHE A 243 -0.39 6.40 -2.19
CA PHE A 243 -0.18 6.86 -3.56
C PHE A 243 1.25 7.37 -3.80
N ILE A 244 1.86 8.04 -2.82
CA ILE A 244 3.26 8.50 -2.92
C ILE A 244 4.21 7.31 -3.09
N LEU A 245 3.97 6.19 -2.43
CA LEU A 245 4.79 4.99 -2.54
C LEU A 245 4.68 4.29 -3.91
N TYR A 246 3.71 4.68 -4.73
CA TYR A 246 3.56 4.23 -6.12
C TYR A 246 4.20 5.21 -7.12
N ALA A 247 4.45 6.45 -6.72
CA ALA A 247 5.03 7.47 -7.60
C ALA A 247 6.40 7.10 -8.19
N PRO A 248 7.36 6.46 -7.47
CA PRO A 248 8.64 6.07 -8.05
C PRO A 248 8.50 5.17 -9.29
N TYR A 249 7.55 4.24 -9.26
CA TYR A 249 7.24 3.37 -10.41
C TYR A 249 6.79 4.17 -11.63
N LEU A 250 5.92 5.17 -11.44
CA LEU A 250 5.38 5.99 -12.53
C LEU A 250 6.48 6.70 -13.33
N PHE A 251 7.54 7.16 -12.67
CA PHE A 251 8.66 7.84 -13.34
C PHE A 251 9.65 6.85 -13.97
N MET A 252 9.96 5.78 -13.26
CA MET A 252 11.01 4.87 -13.67
C MET A 252 10.58 3.88 -14.76
N GLN A 253 9.28 3.57 -14.91
CA GLN A 253 8.79 2.65 -15.95
C GLN A 253 9.14 3.11 -17.38
N PHE A 254 9.16 4.42 -17.63
CA PHE A 254 9.43 4.99 -18.96
C PHE A 254 10.88 4.76 -19.41
N ASN A 255 11.82 4.65 -18.46
CA ASN A 255 13.24 4.49 -18.73
C ASN A 255 13.81 3.23 -18.06
N TYR A 256 13.05 2.13 -18.05
CA TYR A 256 13.46 0.90 -17.36
C TYR A 256 14.85 0.39 -17.77
N SER A 257 15.21 0.51 -19.06
CA SER A 257 16.50 0.06 -19.60
C SER A 257 17.69 0.97 -19.24
N GLY A 258 17.47 2.27 -19.06
CA GLY A 258 18.53 3.25 -18.78
C GLY A 258 18.91 3.39 -17.30
N ILE A 259 18.12 2.81 -16.40
CA ILE A 259 18.26 2.95 -14.94
C ILE A 259 19.18 1.86 -14.38
N THR A 260 20.10 2.24 -13.48
CA THR A 260 21.02 1.31 -12.81
C THR A 260 20.29 0.31 -11.92
N THR A 261 20.78 -0.92 -11.81
CA THR A 261 20.15 -1.97 -10.97
C THR A 261 20.01 -1.53 -9.51
N THR A 262 20.97 -0.79 -8.98
CA THR A 262 20.93 -0.28 -7.60
C THR A 262 19.76 0.66 -7.36
N SER A 263 19.45 1.55 -8.30
CA SER A 263 18.31 2.46 -8.15
C SER A 263 16.97 1.76 -8.29
N LYS A 264 16.89 0.70 -9.12
CA LYS A 264 15.74 -0.21 -9.16
C LYS A 264 15.52 -0.90 -7.81
N MET A 265 16.58 -1.44 -7.21
CA MET A 265 16.51 -2.08 -5.88
C MET A 265 16.11 -1.11 -4.78
N MET A 266 16.64 0.12 -4.79
CA MET A 266 16.23 1.16 -3.83
C MET A 266 14.76 1.54 -3.98
N ALA A 267 14.26 1.64 -5.22
CA ALA A 267 12.85 1.93 -5.48
C ALA A 267 11.93 0.80 -4.96
N CYS A 268 12.39 -0.45 -5.01
CA CYS A 268 11.68 -1.61 -4.44
C CYS A 268 11.62 -1.63 -2.90
N LEU A 269 12.27 -0.70 -2.19
CA LEU A 269 12.06 -0.56 -0.74
C LEU A 269 10.60 -0.14 -0.43
N PHE A 270 9.96 0.56 -1.36
CA PHE A 270 8.56 0.92 -1.25
C PHE A 270 7.68 -0.21 -1.78
N SER A 271 6.84 -0.77 -0.89
CA SER A 271 6.03 -1.97 -1.19
C SER A 271 5.20 -1.86 -2.47
N ASN A 272 4.55 -0.71 -2.72
CA ASN A 272 3.74 -0.49 -3.92
C ASN A 272 4.59 -0.41 -5.20
N THR A 273 5.78 0.16 -5.12
CA THR A 273 6.73 0.19 -6.24
C THR A 273 7.30 -1.21 -6.53
N ALA A 274 7.65 -1.97 -5.49
CA ALA A 274 8.15 -3.34 -5.62
C ALA A 274 7.13 -4.26 -6.30
N MET A 275 5.85 -4.18 -5.89
CA MET A 275 4.76 -4.94 -6.50
C MET A 275 4.62 -4.63 -7.99
N SER A 276 4.63 -3.35 -8.34
CA SER A 276 4.45 -2.88 -9.72
C SER A 276 5.59 -3.32 -10.63
N TYR A 277 6.84 -3.27 -10.13
CA TYR A 277 7.99 -3.83 -10.85
C TYR A 277 7.93 -5.34 -11.01
N GLY A 278 7.49 -6.06 -9.98
CA GLY A 278 7.35 -7.51 -10.07
C GLY A 278 6.33 -7.91 -11.14
N PHE A 279 5.17 -7.23 -11.21
CA PHE A 279 4.20 -7.47 -12.28
C PHE A 279 4.70 -7.06 -13.66
N GLN A 280 5.42 -5.94 -13.78
CA GLN A 280 6.05 -5.53 -15.03
C GLN A 280 7.01 -6.62 -15.55
N LEU A 281 7.82 -7.21 -14.67
CA LEU A 281 8.77 -8.27 -15.05
C LEU A 281 8.06 -9.58 -15.42
N LEU A 282 7.08 -10.02 -14.61
CA LEU A 282 6.30 -11.22 -14.90
C LEU A 282 5.59 -11.12 -16.26
N LEU A 283 5.03 -9.95 -16.57
CA LEU A 283 4.36 -9.71 -17.85
C LEU A 283 5.33 -9.58 -19.02
N MET A 284 6.51 -8.99 -18.82
CA MET A 284 7.54 -8.99 -19.85
C MET A 284 7.97 -10.41 -20.22
N HIS A 285 8.13 -11.31 -19.24
CA HIS A 285 8.43 -12.72 -19.49
C HIS A 285 7.28 -13.46 -20.19
N GLU A 286 6.05 -13.23 -19.75
CA GLU A 286 4.84 -13.76 -20.40
C GLU A 286 4.75 -13.30 -21.88
N GLY A 287 5.04 -12.02 -22.14
CA GLY A 287 5.04 -11.44 -23.49
C GLY A 287 6.16 -11.95 -24.40
N THR A 288 7.24 -12.50 -23.84
CA THR A 288 8.24 -13.24 -24.65
C THR A 288 7.81 -14.67 -24.98
N GLY A 289 6.69 -15.14 -24.43
CA GLY A 289 6.19 -16.51 -24.62
C GLY A 289 6.97 -17.58 -23.84
N GLU A 290 7.85 -17.18 -22.91
CA GLU A 290 8.57 -18.11 -22.05
C GLU A 290 7.73 -18.44 -20.81
N VAL A 291 7.68 -19.72 -20.46
CA VAL A 291 6.95 -20.17 -19.27
C VAL A 291 7.77 -19.84 -18.02
N PHE A 292 7.15 -19.09 -17.10
CA PHE A 292 7.78 -18.67 -15.85
C PHE A 292 7.55 -19.71 -14.75
N PHE A 293 8.56 -20.55 -14.50
CA PHE A 293 8.59 -21.59 -13.44
C PHE A 293 9.53 -21.19 -12.29
N TRP A 294 9.36 -21.83 -11.12
CA TRP A 294 10.24 -21.66 -9.95
C TRP A 294 11.73 -21.85 -10.24
N GLU A 295 12.08 -22.77 -11.13
CA GLU A 295 13.48 -23.09 -11.47
C GLU A 295 14.23 -21.95 -12.18
N ARG A 296 13.51 -20.98 -12.75
CA ARG A 296 14.06 -19.82 -13.46
C ARG A 296 14.05 -18.53 -12.64
N VAL A 297 13.67 -18.61 -11.36
CA VAL A 297 13.59 -17.43 -10.48
C VAL A 297 14.96 -16.98 -9.98
N TRP A 298 15.94 -17.89 -9.94
CA TRP A 298 17.32 -17.69 -9.48
C TRP A 298 18.32 -17.85 -10.62
#